data_AF-X1SDL9-F1
#
_entry.id   AF-X1SDL9-F1
#
_cell.length_a   1.000
_cell.length_b   1.000
_cell.length_c   1.000
_cell.angle_alpha   90.00
_cell.angle_beta   90.00
_cell.angle_gamma   90.00
#
_symmetry.space_group_name_H-M   'P 1'
#
loop_
_entity.id
_entity.type
_entity.pdbx_description
1 polymer ?
#
loop_
_entity_poly.entity_id
_entity_poly.type
_entity_poly.pdbx_seq_one_letter_code
_entity_poly.pdbx_strand_id
1 'polypeptide(L)'
;MDCILLAVTGFRGMAKRCAIYTPLAVSVGVSDFDHCTSIHGVITVTVGAPTRLSFKKFSGGMILTLQTGGAALVRGIEGYLEVDEMTGGTLDIYADAAEIQINADCTGGTINIYGNARVTDNSGATVVNDYSKETQLDAIESAAGPLVIGKAQIAATTIDLDLGIGSHDLFTGTAQAVILESLNIKLPTGAPGGTLTSISIETDDATPGVIIDAVAGAVANLTTEADLGWTGTLYITG
;
A
#
# COMPACT_ATOMS: atom_id res chain seq x y z
N MET A 1 -26.41 -31.33 10.75
CA MET A 1 -27.12 -30.28 11.53
C MET A 1 -27.81 -31.02 12.64
N ASP A 2 -27.43 -30.72 13.88
CA ASP A 2 -27.69 -31.60 15.02
C ASP A 2 -28.60 -30.95 16.07
N CYS A 3 -28.77 -29.64 15.98
CA CYS A 3 -29.52 -28.83 16.93
C CYS A 3 -30.03 -27.55 16.26
N ILE A 4 -31.06 -26.98 16.88
CA ILE A 4 -31.58 -25.65 16.57
C ILE A 4 -31.50 -24.82 17.85
N LEU A 5 -30.94 -23.62 17.75
CA LEU A 5 -30.98 -22.59 18.78
C LEU A 5 -31.91 -21.49 18.29
N LEU A 6 -33.05 -21.32 18.96
CA LEU A 6 -34.08 -20.35 18.61
C LEU A 6 -34.30 -19.39 19.77
N ALA A 7 -34.15 -18.09 19.51
CA ALA A 7 -34.41 -17.02 20.47
C ALA A 7 -33.74 -17.25 21.84
N VAL A 8 -32.45 -17.57 21.83
CA VAL A 8 -31.73 -17.94 23.05
C VAL A 8 -31.27 -16.68 23.78
N THR A 9 -31.76 -16.49 25.00
CA THR A 9 -31.36 -15.36 25.86
C THR A 9 -30.50 -15.86 27.02
N GLY A 10 -29.19 -15.73 26.89
CA GLY A 10 -28.23 -16.06 27.95
C GLY A 10 -27.55 -17.42 27.81
N PHE A 11 -27.20 -17.82 26.57
CA PHE A 11 -26.48 -19.06 26.33
C PHE A 11 -25.15 -19.09 27.09
N ARG A 12 -24.85 -20.25 27.68
CA ARG A 12 -23.56 -20.62 28.28
C ARG A 12 -23.29 -22.08 27.96
N GLY A 13 -22.08 -22.39 27.51
CA GLY A 13 -21.68 -23.75 27.19
C GLY A 13 -21.20 -23.91 25.75
N MET A 14 -21.40 -25.09 25.18
CA MET A 14 -20.90 -25.42 23.85
C MET A 14 -22.05 -25.86 22.95
N ALA A 15 -22.13 -25.25 21.76
CA ALA A 15 -23.05 -25.62 20.70
C ALA A 15 -22.24 -26.09 19.50
N LYS A 16 -22.59 -27.24 18.92
CA LYS A 16 -21.88 -27.79 17.76
C LYS A 16 -22.85 -28.16 16.67
N ARG A 17 -22.56 -27.76 15.43
CA ARG A 17 -23.40 -28.07 14.25
C ARG A 17 -24.87 -27.66 14.42
N CYS A 18 -25.09 -26.57 15.17
CA CYS A 18 -26.42 -26.01 15.36
C CYS A 18 -26.76 -25.00 14.26
N ALA A 19 -28.02 -25.00 13.85
CA ALA A 19 -28.56 -23.81 13.23
C ALA A 19 -28.97 -22.79 14.28
N ILE A 20 -28.65 -21.53 14.04
CA ILE A 20 -28.98 -20.42 14.92
C ILE A 20 -30.01 -19.54 14.24
N TYR A 21 -31.07 -19.24 14.99
CA TYR A 21 -32.14 -18.34 14.60
C TYR A 21 -32.11 -17.14 15.54
N THR A 22 -32.20 -15.95 14.97
CA THR A 22 -32.14 -14.69 15.71
C THR A 22 -33.28 -14.56 16.73
N PRO A 23 -33.04 -13.95 17.91
CA PRO A 23 -31.76 -13.48 18.44
C PRO A 23 -30.95 -14.55 19.18
N LEU A 24 -29.63 -14.36 19.27
CA LEU A 24 -28.74 -15.08 20.18
C LEU A 24 -28.10 -14.10 21.16
N ALA A 25 -28.37 -14.23 22.45
CA ALA A 25 -27.63 -13.51 23.48
C ALA A 25 -26.80 -14.49 24.30
N VAL A 26 -25.52 -14.18 24.49
CA VAL A 26 -24.64 -14.94 25.37
C VAL A 26 -24.57 -14.27 26.75
N SER A 27 -24.53 -15.08 27.80
CA SER A 27 -24.43 -14.59 29.17
C SER A 27 -22.97 -14.60 29.63
N VAL A 28 -22.67 -13.88 30.71
CA VAL A 28 -21.32 -13.83 31.33
C VAL A 28 -20.77 -15.24 31.53
N GLY A 29 -19.60 -15.54 30.98
CA GLY A 29 -18.98 -16.86 31.11
C GLY A 29 -18.37 -17.33 29.80
N VAL A 30 -18.37 -18.65 29.58
CA VAL A 30 -17.79 -19.26 28.39
C VAL A 30 -18.89 -19.78 27.47
N SER A 31 -18.85 -19.35 26.21
CA SER A 31 -19.73 -19.80 25.14
C SER A 31 -18.90 -20.15 23.90
N ASP A 32 -19.07 -21.35 23.37
CA ASP A 32 -18.33 -21.86 22.20
C ASP A 32 -19.31 -22.42 21.17
N PHE A 33 -19.23 -21.93 19.94
CA PHE A 33 -20.05 -22.33 18.82
C PHE A 33 -19.15 -22.89 17.72
N ASP A 34 -19.31 -24.17 17.40
CA ASP A 34 -18.43 -24.90 16.49
C ASP A 34 -19.23 -25.41 15.29
N HIS A 35 -18.87 -24.99 14.08
CA HIS A 35 -19.58 -25.29 12.83
C HIS A 35 -21.09 -24.97 12.90
N CYS A 36 -21.46 -23.89 13.58
CA CYS A 36 -22.85 -23.41 13.61
C CYS A 36 -23.13 -22.53 12.39
N THR A 37 -24.39 -22.42 12.00
CA THR A 37 -24.81 -21.68 10.80
C THR A 37 -26.03 -20.81 11.06
N SER A 38 -26.10 -19.64 10.41
CA SER A 38 -27.34 -18.88 10.30
C SER A 38 -28.12 -19.32 9.06
N ILE A 39 -29.36 -19.85 9.23
CA ILE A 39 -30.14 -20.36 8.08
C ILE A 39 -31.08 -19.34 7.43
N HIS A 40 -31.25 -18.14 8.00
CA HIS A 40 -32.23 -17.15 7.50
C HIS A 40 -31.67 -15.72 7.48
N GLY A 41 -30.49 -15.55 6.88
CA GLY A 41 -29.82 -14.26 6.77
C GLY A 41 -28.90 -13.94 7.93
N VAL A 42 -28.65 -12.66 8.16
CA VAL A 42 -27.73 -12.17 9.19
C VAL A 42 -28.36 -12.36 10.57
N ILE A 43 -27.65 -13.02 11.49
CA ILE A 43 -28.09 -13.15 12.89
C ILE A 43 -27.46 -12.07 13.76
N THR A 44 -28.21 -11.58 14.75
CA THR A 44 -27.68 -10.70 15.79
C THR A 44 -27.26 -11.52 17.00
N VAL A 45 -25.99 -11.33 17.40
CA VAL A 45 -25.37 -11.96 18.56
C VAL A 45 -25.05 -10.88 19.59
N THR A 46 -25.80 -10.84 20.68
CA THR A 46 -25.55 -9.93 21.81
C THR A 46 -24.51 -10.55 22.73
N VAL A 47 -23.37 -9.86 22.91
CA VAL A 47 -22.18 -10.40 23.56
C VAL A 47 -22.10 -10.11 25.06
N GLY A 48 -22.40 -8.87 25.49
CA GLY A 48 -22.20 -8.43 26.87
C GLY A 48 -20.72 -8.44 27.28
N ALA A 49 -20.40 -8.94 28.47
CA ALA A 49 -19.03 -9.09 28.96
C ALA A 49 -18.67 -10.58 29.20
N PRO A 50 -18.46 -11.37 28.12
CA PRO A 50 -18.15 -12.79 28.26
C PRO A 50 -16.77 -12.99 28.89
N THR A 51 -16.56 -14.08 29.64
CA THR A 51 -15.18 -14.49 29.94
C THR A 51 -14.48 -14.94 28.66
N ARG A 52 -15.20 -15.70 27.83
CA ARG A 52 -14.78 -16.08 26.48
C ARG A 52 -15.99 -16.40 25.61
N LEU A 53 -16.10 -15.75 24.45
CA LEU A 53 -17.01 -16.13 23.37
C LEU A 53 -16.18 -16.65 22.20
N SER A 54 -16.57 -17.76 21.58
CA SER A 54 -15.90 -18.26 20.38
C SER A 54 -16.92 -18.74 19.36
N PHE A 55 -16.80 -18.26 18.13
CA PHE A 55 -17.39 -18.84 16.94
C PHE A 55 -16.28 -19.46 16.10
N LYS A 56 -16.45 -20.72 15.69
CA LYS A 56 -15.48 -21.47 14.88
C LYS A 56 -16.19 -21.99 13.65
N LYS A 57 -15.67 -21.64 12.48
CA LYS A 57 -16.21 -22.03 11.17
C LYS A 57 -17.71 -21.73 11.09
N PHE A 58 -18.07 -20.52 11.50
CA PHE A 58 -19.44 -20.05 11.40
C PHE A 58 -19.75 -19.76 9.94
N SER A 59 -20.89 -20.23 9.46
CA SER A 59 -21.35 -19.98 8.09
C SER A 59 -22.62 -19.14 8.05
N GLY A 60 -22.60 -18.13 7.17
CA GLY A 60 -23.64 -17.13 7.02
C GLY A 60 -23.30 -15.80 7.70
N GLY A 61 -24.24 -14.87 7.71
CA GLY A 61 -24.00 -13.51 8.19
C GLY A 61 -24.15 -13.38 9.71
N MET A 62 -23.31 -12.56 10.33
CA MET A 62 -23.37 -12.29 11.77
C MET A 62 -23.19 -10.80 12.05
N ILE A 63 -23.99 -10.27 12.98
CA ILE A 63 -23.74 -9.01 13.69
C ILE A 63 -23.34 -9.36 15.12
N LEU A 64 -22.13 -9.01 15.53
CA LEU A 64 -21.72 -9.04 16.93
C LEU A 64 -21.97 -7.67 17.53
N THR A 65 -22.87 -7.61 18.51
CA THR A 65 -23.28 -6.34 19.13
C THR A 65 -23.11 -6.35 20.64
N LEU A 66 -22.95 -5.16 21.23
CA LEU A 66 -22.95 -4.91 22.67
C LEU A 66 -21.87 -5.68 23.42
N GLN A 67 -20.67 -5.80 22.86
CA GLN A 67 -19.54 -6.28 23.64
C GLN A 67 -19.03 -5.16 24.56
N THR A 68 -19.24 -5.33 25.86
CA THR A 68 -18.89 -4.35 26.89
C THR A 68 -17.61 -4.72 27.66
N GLY A 69 -17.01 -5.88 27.34
CA GLY A 69 -15.83 -6.41 28.02
C GLY A 69 -15.46 -7.81 27.54
N GLY A 70 -14.48 -8.43 28.20
CA GLY A 70 -14.15 -9.82 27.94
C GLY A 70 -13.40 -10.08 26.62
N ALA A 71 -13.38 -11.34 26.20
CA ALA A 71 -12.74 -11.76 24.95
C ALA A 71 -13.74 -12.51 24.04
N ALA A 72 -13.90 -12.05 22.81
CA ALA A 72 -14.67 -12.70 21.76
C ALA A 72 -13.75 -13.10 20.61
N LEU A 73 -13.99 -14.28 20.03
CA LEU A 73 -13.17 -14.83 18.97
C LEU A 73 -14.08 -15.31 17.84
N VAL A 74 -13.84 -14.83 16.63
CA VAL A 74 -14.49 -15.33 15.41
C VAL A 74 -13.43 -15.97 14.55
N ARG A 75 -13.53 -17.28 14.29
CA ARG A 75 -12.46 -18.06 13.66
C ARG A 75 -12.94 -18.76 12.41
N GLY A 76 -12.29 -18.49 11.29
CA GLY A 76 -12.63 -19.06 9.98
C GLY A 76 -14.02 -18.63 9.52
N ILE A 77 -14.33 -17.33 9.64
CA ILE A 77 -15.57 -16.79 9.08
C ILE A 77 -15.39 -16.53 7.59
N GLU A 78 -16.44 -16.87 6.85
CA GLU A 78 -16.61 -16.62 5.42
C GLU A 78 -17.92 -15.83 5.25
N GLY A 79 -17.98 -14.91 4.30
CA GLY A 79 -19.18 -14.09 4.07
C GLY A 79 -19.16 -12.77 4.84
N TYR A 80 -20.20 -12.46 5.61
CA TYR A 80 -20.39 -11.13 6.22
C TYR A 80 -20.29 -11.16 7.75
N LEU A 81 -19.49 -10.26 8.30
CA LEU A 81 -19.44 -9.96 9.73
C LEU A 81 -19.57 -8.45 9.95
N GLU A 82 -20.53 -8.07 10.78
CA GLU A 82 -20.64 -6.72 11.32
C GLU A 82 -20.26 -6.73 12.79
N VAL A 83 -19.50 -5.73 13.21
CA VAL A 83 -19.23 -5.42 14.61
C VAL A 83 -19.89 -4.10 14.93
N ASP A 84 -20.74 -4.11 15.95
CA ASP A 84 -21.60 -3.00 16.30
C ASP A 84 -21.64 -2.78 17.82
N GLU A 85 -21.89 -1.53 18.24
CA GLU A 85 -22.03 -1.13 19.66
C GLU A 85 -20.98 -1.74 20.63
N MET A 86 -19.74 -1.95 20.17
CA MET A 86 -18.66 -2.44 21.04
C MET A 86 -18.13 -1.29 21.91
N THR A 87 -18.22 -1.44 23.23
CA THR A 87 -17.76 -0.42 24.19
C THR A 87 -16.59 -0.89 25.06
N GLY A 88 -16.15 -2.15 24.93
CA GLY A 88 -15.02 -2.67 25.67
C GLY A 88 -14.67 -4.12 25.34
N GLY A 89 -13.55 -4.60 25.88
CA GLY A 89 -13.05 -5.96 25.65
C GLY A 89 -12.18 -6.09 24.41
N THR A 90 -11.89 -7.34 24.04
CA THR A 90 -11.11 -7.70 22.85
C THR A 90 -11.93 -8.60 21.93
N LEU A 91 -11.90 -8.31 20.64
CA LEU A 91 -12.48 -9.14 19.58
C LEU A 91 -11.37 -9.52 18.60
N ASP A 92 -11.07 -10.82 18.50
CA ASP A 92 -10.13 -11.34 17.52
C ASP A 92 -10.87 -12.05 16.39
N ILE A 93 -10.68 -11.58 15.16
CA ILE A 93 -11.32 -12.10 13.96
C ILE A 93 -10.26 -12.75 13.06
N TYR A 94 -10.45 -14.03 12.74
CA TYR A 94 -9.64 -14.76 11.77
C TYR A 94 -10.52 -15.09 10.57
N ALA A 95 -10.38 -14.34 9.49
CA ALA A 95 -11.21 -14.44 8.29
C ALA A 95 -10.62 -15.37 7.22
N ASP A 96 -11.50 -16.03 6.47
CA ASP A 96 -11.19 -16.92 5.36
C ASP A 96 -11.98 -16.51 4.10
N ALA A 97 -11.90 -15.24 3.71
CA ALA A 97 -12.73 -14.53 2.73
C ALA A 97 -14.04 -13.98 3.32
N ALA A 98 -13.90 -12.99 4.21
CA ALA A 98 -15.01 -12.25 4.78
C ALA A 98 -14.99 -10.76 4.41
N GLU A 99 -16.17 -10.19 4.22
CA GLU A 99 -16.43 -8.76 4.31
C GLU A 99 -16.73 -8.42 5.77
N ILE A 100 -15.89 -7.55 6.34
CA ILE A 100 -16.00 -7.13 7.73
C ILE A 100 -16.36 -5.65 7.75
N GLN A 101 -17.45 -5.33 8.42
CA GLN A 101 -17.87 -3.96 8.69
C GLN A 101 -17.76 -3.67 10.18
N ILE A 102 -17.15 -2.55 10.53
CA ILE A 102 -17.11 -2.06 11.91
C ILE A 102 -17.88 -0.75 11.95
N ASN A 103 -18.96 -0.70 12.73
CA ASN A 103 -19.83 0.47 12.82
C ASN A 103 -19.27 1.55 13.78
N ALA A 104 -19.61 2.82 13.54
CA ALA A 104 -19.25 3.99 14.33
C ALA A 104 -19.72 3.92 15.78
N ASP A 105 -20.75 3.14 16.05
CA ASP A 105 -21.27 2.91 17.40
C ASP A 105 -20.30 2.04 18.25
N CYS A 106 -19.27 1.46 17.64
CA CYS A 106 -18.11 0.93 18.34
C CYS A 106 -17.30 2.09 18.96
N THR A 107 -17.44 2.27 20.28
CA THR A 107 -16.90 3.41 21.05
C THR A 107 -15.85 3.00 22.09
N GLY A 108 -15.45 1.73 22.13
CA GLY A 108 -14.36 1.28 22.99
C GLY A 108 -13.95 -0.18 22.77
N GLY A 109 -12.81 -0.55 23.35
CA GLY A 109 -12.22 -1.88 23.22
C GLY A 109 -11.19 -2.00 22.09
N THR A 110 -10.83 -3.23 21.74
CA THR A 110 -9.85 -3.53 20.70
C THR A 110 -10.37 -4.62 19.77
N ILE A 111 -10.29 -4.37 18.47
CA ILE A 111 -10.63 -5.33 17.41
C ILE A 111 -9.34 -5.66 16.66
N ASN A 112 -8.99 -6.94 16.59
CA ASN A 112 -7.86 -7.42 15.79
C ASN A 112 -8.39 -8.28 14.64
N ILE A 113 -7.99 -7.95 13.41
CA ILE A 113 -8.44 -8.66 12.21
C ILE A 113 -7.25 -9.34 11.56
N TYR A 114 -7.40 -10.62 11.25
CA TYR A 114 -6.38 -11.45 10.63
C TYR A 114 -6.96 -12.22 9.45
N GLY A 115 -6.08 -12.63 8.52
CA GLY A 115 -6.43 -13.54 7.44
C GLY A 115 -6.88 -12.82 6.18
N ASN A 116 -7.77 -13.45 5.41
CA ASN A 116 -8.27 -12.89 4.17
C ASN A 116 -9.60 -12.18 4.42
N ALA A 117 -9.57 -10.85 4.48
CA ALA A 117 -10.74 -10.03 4.68
C ALA A 117 -10.65 -8.74 3.89
N ARG A 118 -11.81 -8.24 3.49
CA ARG A 118 -12.01 -6.85 3.11
C ARG A 118 -12.64 -6.14 4.30
N VAL A 119 -11.97 -5.12 4.82
CA VAL A 119 -12.40 -4.40 6.03
C VAL A 119 -12.91 -3.02 5.66
N THR A 120 -14.13 -2.71 6.08
CA THR A 120 -14.66 -1.33 6.10
C THR A 120 -14.77 -0.90 7.55
N ASP A 121 -13.84 -0.04 7.98
CA ASP A 121 -13.82 0.50 9.33
C ASP A 121 -14.46 1.89 9.36
N ASN A 122 -15.62 2.00 10.00
CA ASN A 122 -16.24 3.27 10.36
C ASN A 122 -16.29 3.43 11.89
N SER A 123 -15.48 2.71 12.65
CA SER A 123 -15.53 2.73 14.11
C SER A 123 -15.26 4.11 14.71
N GLY A 124 -15.88 4.37 15.86
CA GLY A 124 -15.68 5.58 16.63
C GLY A 124 -14.35 5.54 17.40
N ALA A 125 -14.43 5.40 18.72
CA ALA A 125 -13.27 5.44 19.62
C ALA A 125 -12.62 4.06 19.88
N THR A 126 -12.97 3.04 19.09
CA THR A 126 -12.40 1.69 19.21
C THR A 126 -11.02 1.61 18.54
N VAL A 127 -10.12 0.81 19.09
CA VAL A 127 -8.83 0.51 18.43
C VAL A 127 -9.02 -0.65 17.45
N VAL A 128 -8.84 -0.40 16.15
CA VAL A 128 -8.89 -1.42 15.11
C VAL A 128 -7.49 -1.69 14.58
N ASN A 129 -7.00 -2.92 14.79
CA ASN A 129 -5.76 -3.40 14.22
C ASN A 129 -6.05 -4.33 13.05
N ASP A 130 -5.98 -3.81 11.84
CA ASP A 130 -6.19 -4.58 10.61
C ASP A 130 -4.88 -5.22 10.11
N TYR A 131 -4.77 -6.54 10.28
CA TYR A 131 -3.70 -7.38 9.75
C TYR A 131 -4.20 -8.28 8.61
N SER A 132 -5.25 -7.87 7.90
CA SER A 132 -5.75 -8.58 6.72
C SER A 132 -4.70 -8.57 5.60
N LYS A 133 -4.74 -9.63 4.77
CA LYS A 133 -3.82 -9.77 3.63
C LYS A 133 -3.98 -8.64 2.60
N GLU A 134 -5.19 -8.10 2.42
CA GLU A 134 -5.45 -6.99 1.49
C GLU A 134 -4.71 -5.72 1.94
N THR A 135 -4.89 -5.31 3.19
CA THR A 135 -4.19 -4.14 3.75
C THR A 135 -2.67 -4.31 3.75
N GLN A 136 -2.17 -5.53 3.98
CA GLN A 136 -0.74 -5.83 3.87
C GLN A 136 -0.22 -5.71 2.43
N LEU A 137 -1.01 -6.10 1.42
CA LEU A 137 -0.63 -5.96 0.02
C LEU A 137 -0.54 -4.48 -0.37
N ASP A 138 -1.54 -3.67 -0.01
CA ASP A 138 -1.53 -2.23 -0.30
C ASP A 138 -0.32 -1.52 0.34
N ALA A 139 0.04 -1.90 1.56
CA ALA A 139 1.22 -1.37 2.25
C ALA A 139 2.52 -1.76 1.53
N ILE A 140 2.62 -3.00 1.04
CA ILE A 140 3.78 -3.46 0.25
C ILE A 140 3.85 -2.72 -1.08
N GLU A 141 2.73 -2.56 -1.79
CA GLU A 141 2.69 -1.85 -3.07
C GLU A 141 3.12 -0.39 -2.91
N SER A 142 2.63 0.28 -1.87
CA SER A 142 3.01 1.66 -1.54
C SER A 142 4.50 1.78 -1.19
N ALA A 143 5.06 0.82 -0.44
CA ALA A 143 6.46 0.83 -0.04
C ALA A 143 7.42 0.43 -1.18
N ALA A 144 7.01 -0.51 -2.03
CA ALA A 144 7.82 -1.02 -3.12
C ALA A 144 7.88 -0.04 -4.30
N GLY A 145 6.77 0.61 -4.64
CA GLY A 145 6.67 1.51 -5.80
C GLY A 145 7.86 2.47 -5.97
N PRO A 146 8.28 3.21 -4.93
CA PRO A 146 9.41 4.14 -4.99
C PRO A 146 10.80 3.49 -5.17
N LEU A 147 10.94 2.19 -4.88
CA LEU A 147 12.22 1.47 -4.92
C LEU A 147 12.49 0.79 -6.26
N VAL A 148 11.45 0.47 -7.04
CA VAL A 148 11.57 -0.28 -8.31
C VAL A 148 11.67 0.61 -9.54
N ILE A 149 11.50 1.93 -9.40
CA ILE A 149 11.61 2.88 -10.51
C ILE A 149 12.85 3.76 -10.34
N GLY A 150 13.73 3.76 -11.35
CA GLY A 150 14.79 4.76 -11.45
C GLY A 150 14.18 6.16 -11.44
N LYS A 151 14.69 7.07 -10.62
CA LYS A 151 14.21 8.46 -10.59
C LYS A 151 14.84 9.23 -11.74
N ALA A 152 14.02 9.76 -12.65
CA ALA A 152 14.49 10.67 -13.68
C ALA A 152 15.13 11.90 -13.04
N GLN A 153 16.35 12.22 -13.46
CA GLN A 153 17.07 13.43 -13.04
C GLN A 153 17.19 14.35 -14.25
N ILE A 154 16.72 15.58 -14.11
CA ILE A 154 16.86 16.61 -15.15
C ILE A 154 17.77 17.70 -14.56
N ALA A 155 18.90 17.92 -15.22
CA ALA A 155 19.82 19.01 -14.91
C ALA A 155 19.93 19.92 -16.13
N ALA A 156 19.97 21.23 -15.90
CA ALA A 156 20.14 22.23 -16.93
C ALA A 156 21.28 23.17 -16.53
N THR A 157 22.10 23.56 -17.50
CA THR A 157 23.19 24.51 -17.32
C THR A 157 23.32 25.39 -18.56
N THR A 158 24.12 26.44 -18.47
CA THR A 158 24.49 27.30 -19.59
C THR A 158 25.99 27.49 -19.56
N ILE A 159 26.64 27.34 -20.71
CA ILE A 159 28.07 27.56 -20.88
C ILE A 159 28.29 28.63 -21.94
N ASP A 160 29.27 29.51 -21.71
CA ASP A 160 29.74 30.46 -22.70
C ASP A 160 30.76 29.77 -23.61
N LEU A 161 30.59 29.87 -24.93
CA LEU A 161 31.52 29.29 -25.89
C LEU A 161 32.77 30.16 -26.12
N ASP A 162 32.81 31.38 -25.58
CA ASP A 162 33.96 32.29 -25.64
C ASP A 162 34.97 32.13 -24.48
N LEU A 163 34.91 31.01 -23.74
CA LEU A 163 35.83 30.72 -22.62
C LEU A 163 37.28 30.41 -23.05
N GLY A 164 37.55 30.33 -24.35
CA GLY A 164 38.85 29.97 -24.93
C GLY A 164 38.98 28.47 -25.25
N ILE A 165 40.14 28.05 -25.77
CA ILE A 165 40.38 26.64 -26.12
C ILE A 165 40.72 25.86 -24.85
N GLY A 166 39.92 24.84 -24.52
CA GLY A 166 40.17 23.97 -23.37
C GLY A 166 39.00 23.03 -23.07
N SER A 167 39.16 22.22 -22.03
CA SER A 167 38.11 21.38 -21.46
C SER A 167 37.42 22.12 -20.33
N HIS A 168 36.09 22.04 -20.28
CA HIS A 168 35.26 22.71 -19.30
C HIS A 168 34.16 21.76 -18.79
N ASP A 169 33.98 21.70 -17.48
CA ASP A 169 33.00 20.81 -16.86
C ASP A 169 31.57 21.36 -17.08
N LEU A 170 30.69 20.54 -17.66
CA LEU A 170 29.27 20.88 -17.83
C LEU A 170 28.43 20.44 -16.63
N PHE A 171 28.65 19.20 -16.20
CA PHE A 171 27.99 18.58 -15.05
C PHE A 171 28.99 17.68 -14.33
N THR A 172 28.89 17.63 -13.01
CA THR A 172 29.60 16.64 -12.19
C THR A 172 28.63 15.54 -11.82
N GLY A 173 29.01 14.27 -12.06
CA GLY A 173 28.25 13.13 -11.59
C GLY A 173 28.00 13.22 -10.08
N THR A 174 26.79 12.88 -9.63
CA THR A 174 26.54 12.75 -8.18
C THR A 174 27.17 11.46 -7.66
N ALA A 175 27.28 11.30 -6.33
CA ALA A 175 27.83 10.10 -5.69
C ALA A 175 27.11 8.76 -6.03
N GLN A 176 26.03 8.80 -6.81
CA GLN A 176 25.34 7.63 -7.33
C GLN A 176 25.52 7.60 -8.84
N ALA A 177 25.79 6.40 -9.37
CA ALA A 177 25.87 6.21 -10.80
C ALA A 177 24.52 6.46 -11.47
N VAL A 178 24.55 7.13 -12.62
CA VAL A 178 23.36 7.50 -13.39
C VAL A 178 23.47 6.99 -14.82
N ILE A 179 22.31 6.85 -15.48
CA ILE A 179 22.24 6.58 -16.91
C ILE A 179 21.79 7.87 -17.58
N LEU A 180 22.62 8.41 -18.47
CA LEU A 180 22.24 9.49 -19.36
C LEU A 180 21.47 8.90 -20.54
N GLU A 181 20.18 9.26 -20.63
CA GLU A 181 19.28 8.81 -21.71
C GLU A 181 19.16 9.84 -22.84
N SER A 182 19.31 11.12 -22.50
CA SER A 182 19.28 12.21 -23.48
C SER A 182 20.05 13.45 -23.01
N LEU A 183 20.59 14.19 -23.97
CA LEU A 183 21.17 15.53 -23.79
C LEU A 183 20.72 16.38 -24.96
N ASN A 184 20.23 17.60 -24.70
CA ASN A 184 19.89 18.55 -25.74
C ASN A 184 20.59 19.88 -25.46
N ILE A 185 21.13 20.50 -26.52
CA ILE A 185 21.82 21.78 -26.45
C ILE A 185 21.11 22.73 -27.40
N LYS A 186 20.58 23.80 -26.82
CA LYS A 186 19.98 24.88 -27.58
C LYS A 186 20.95 26.04 -27.70
N LEU A 187 21.25 26.46 -28.93
CA LEU A 187 22.06 27.64 -29.20
C LEU A 187 21.14 28.82 -29.55
N PRO A 188 20.90 29.78 -28.62
CA PRO A 188 20.03 30.93 -28.89
C PRO A 188 20.67 31.90 -29.90
N THR A 189 22.00 32.00 -29.88
CA THR A 189 22.81 32.67 -30.88
C THR A 189 23.80 31.66 -31.42
N GLY A 190 24.09 31.67 -32.72
CA GLY A 190 25.08 30.75 -33.30
C GLY A 190 26.46 30.91 -32.67
N ALA A 191 27.41 30.06 -33.07
CA ALA A 191 28.77 30.08 -32.54
C ALA A 191 29.37 31.50 -32.58
N PRO A 192 30.05 31.92 -31.50
CA PRO A 192 30.75 33.19 -31.51
C PRO A 192 31.86 33.13 -32.59
N GLY A 193 32.00 34.21 -33.36
CA GLY A 193 33.04 34.29 -34.37
C GLY A 193 34.43 34.28 -33.72
N GLY A 194 35.41 33.55 -34.27
CA GLY A 194 36.73 33.45 -33.66
C GLY A 194 37.54 32.26 -34.15
N THR A 195 38.45 31.75 -33.30
CA THR A 195 39.30 30.58 -33.58
C THR A 195 38.63 29.24 -33.25
N LEU A 196 37.41 29.24 -32.72
CA LEU A 196 36.65 28.02 -32.45
C LEU A 196 36.39 27.28 -33.77
N THR A 197 36.66 25.98 -33.80
CA THR A 197 36.44 25.13 -35.00
C THR A 197 35.33 24.11 -34.78
N SER A 198 35.21 23.58 -33.57
CA SER A 198 34.24 22.55 -33.17
C SER A 198 34.13 22.48 -31.65
N ILE A 199 33.03 21.94 -31.16
CA ILE A 199 32.85 21.48 -29.78
C ILE A 199 32.67 19.95 -29.76
N SER A 200 33.08 19.31 -28.68
CA SER A 200 32.72 17.92 -28.36
C SER A 200 32.28 17.85 -26.92
N ILE A 201 31.40 16.89 -26.61
CA ILE A 201 30.93 16.60 -25.26
C ILE A 201 31.14 15.12 -25.01
N GLU A 202 31.85 14.81 -23.95
CA GLU A 202 32.24 13.46 -23.58
C GLU A 202 32.34 13.35 -22.05
N THR A 203 32.30 12.12 -21.53
CA THR A 203 32.63 11.86 -20.13
C THR A 203 34.13 11.95 -19.91
N ASP A 204 34.53 12.27 -18.68
CA ASP A 204 35.93 12.33 -18.25
C ASP A 204 36.49 10.95 -17.82
N ASP A 205 35.78 9.87 -18.16
CA ASP A 205 36.20 8.50 -17.93
C ASP A 205 37.53 8.18 -18.63
N ALA A 206 38.29 7.21 -18.09
CA ALA A 206 39.51 6.73 -18.73
C ALA A 206 39.31 6.26 -20.18
N THR A 207 38.08 5.81 -20.51
CA THR A 207 37.60 5.67 -21.89
C THR A 207 36.41 6.61 -22.07
N PRO A 208 36.61 7.78 -22.69
CA PRO A 208 35.55 8.77 -22.82
C PRO A 208 34.33 8.22 -23.57
N GLY A 209 33.17 8.35 -22.95
CA GLY A 209 31.89 8.15 -23.60
C GLY A 209 31.52 9.39 -24.40
N VAL A 210 31.50 9.29 -25.72
CA VAL A 210 31.21 10.43 -26.62
C VAL A 210 29.71 10.67 -26.70
N ILE A 211 29.26 11.85 -26.31
CA ILE A 211 27.87 12.31 -26.36
C ILE A 211 27.66 13.16 -27.62
N ILE A 212 28.49 14.19 -27.84
CA ILE A 212 28.54 14.97 -29.08
C ILE A 212 29.98 14.91 -29.61
N ASP A 213 30.16 14.38 -30.81
CA ASP A 213 31.48 14.35 -31.45
C ASP A 213 31.82 15.69 -32.13
N ALA A 214 33.10 15.90 -32.46
CA ALA A 214 33.58 17.14 -33.08
C ALA A 214 33.04 17.38 -34.51
N VAL A 215 32.47 16.36 -35.16
CA VAL A 215 31.86 16.49 -36.50
C VAL A 215 30.44 17.04 -36.36
N ALA A 216 29.65 16.49 -35.44
CA ALA A 216 28.33 16.97 -35.09
C ALA A 216 28.41 18.37 -34.46
N GLY A 217 29.38 18.60 -33.57
CA GLY A 217 29.65 19.89 -32.95
C GLY A 217 30.52 20.85 -33.77
N ALA A 218 30.69 20.63 -35.07
CA ALA A 218 31.42 21.56 -35.94
C ALA A 218 30.75 22.95 -35.96
N VAL A 219 31.54 24.03 -36.02
CA VAL A 219 31.01 25.42 -36.01
C VAL A 219 29.99 25.68 -37.12
N ALA A 220 30.10 25.02 -38.27
CA ALA A 220 29.12 25.11 -39.35
C ALA A 220 27.71 24.63 -38.94
N ASN A 221 27.61 23.74 -37.96
CA ASN A 221 26.35 23.22 -37.43
C ASN A 221 25.82 24.05 -36.25
N LEU A 222 26.67 24.87 -35.62
CA LEU A 222 26.34 25.75 -34.49
C LEU A 222 25.70 27.06 -34.98
N THR A 223 24.57 26.94 -35.68
CA THR A 223 23.83 28.08 -36.21
C THR A 223 22.90 28.72 -35.17
N THR A 224 22.37 29.90 -35.47
CA THR A 224 21.39 30.56 -34.59
C THR A 224 20.13 29.71 -34.48
N GLU A 225 19.64 29.49 -33.26
CA GLU A 225 18.54 28.59 -32.93
C GLU A 225 18.80 27.10 -33.20
N ALA A 226 20.06 26.69 -33.41
CA ALA A 226 20.41 25.28 -33.56
C ALA A 226 20.06 24.48 -32.31
N ASP A 227 19.58 23.26 -32.52
CA ASP A 227 19.29 22.27 -31.48
C ASP A 227 20.10 21.00 -31.76
N LEU A 228 21.08 20.74 -30.91
CA LEU A 228 21.93 19.55 -30.98
C LEU A 228 21.45 18.56 -29.93
N GLY A 229 20.72 17.54 -30.38
CA GLY A 229 20.21 16.47 -29.54
C GLY A 229 21.07 15.21 -29.62
N TRP A 230 21.25 14.56 -28.48
CA TRP A 230 21.73 13.20 -28.34
C TRP A 230 20.72 12.37 -27.56
N THR A 231 20.47 11.15 -28.03
CA THR A 231 19.67 10.14 -27.33
C THR A 231 20.44 8.83 -27.35
N GLY A 232 20.49 8.15 -26.22
CA GLY A 232 21.24 6.91 -26.11
C GLY A 232 21.18 6.33 -24.71
N THR A 233 22.22 5.57 -24.37
CA THR A 233 22.37 5.01 -23.03
C THR A 233 23.84 5.07 -22.69
N LEU A 234 24.21 5.99 -21.80
CA LEU A 234 25.57 6.13 -21.31
C LEU A 234 25.57 6.07 -19.79
N TYR A 235 26.35 5.16 -19.23
CA TYR A 235 26.48 5.00 -17.79
C TYR A 235 27.58 5.94 -17.28
N ILE A 236 27.21 6.83 -16.36
CA ILE A 236 28.11 7.80 -15.75
C ILE A 236 28.34 7.36 -14.31
N THR A 237 29.59 7.08 -13.96
CA THR A 237 30.00 6.79 -12.58
C THR A 237 30.17 8.08 -11.79
N GLY A 238 29.83 8.04 -10.50
CA GLY A 238 30.07 9.15 -9.57
C GLY A 238 31.47 9.16 -8.97
#